data_AF-W7MLH4-F1
#
_entry.id   AF-W7MLH4-F1
#
_cell.length_a   1.000
_cell.length_b   1.000
_cell.length_c   1.000
_cell.angle_alpha   90.00
_cell.angle_beta   90.00
_cell.angle_gamma   90.00
#
_symmetry.space_group_name_H-M   'P 1'
#
loop_
_entity.id
_entity.type
_entity.pdbx_description
1 polymer ?
#
loop_
_entity_poly.entity_id
_entity_poly.type
_entity_poly.pdbx_seq_one_letter_code
_entity_poly.pdbx_strand_id
1 'polypeptide(L)'
;MAFEVYTGSWTDWSRGPILGATITLSSRDASLLLAFIAAFVTVIAARLWVIMCFSAHQLLSTNGKNDGLYYQRQVILRNAKSAPAAAWLFLQQT
;
A
#
# COMPACT_ATOMS: atom_id res chain seq x y z
N MET A 1 -33.25 3.01 -29.93
CA MET A 1 -33.05 1.63 -29.44
C MET A 1 -32.18 1.71 -28.21
N ALA A 2 -32.64 1.20 -27.07
CA ALA A 2 -31.81 1.06 -25.88
C ALA A 2 -31.03 -0.25 -26.01
N PHE A 3 -29.71 -0.20 -25.89
CA PHE A 3 -28.86 -1.40 -25.87
C PHE A 3 -28.81 -1.92 -24.44
N GLU A 4 -29.14 -3.19 -24.26
CA GLU A 4 -28.99 -3.87 -22.98
C GLU A 4 -27.54 -4.32 -22.83
N VAL A 5 -26.84 -3.78 -21.82
CA VAL A 5 -25.45 -4.12 -21.53
C VAL A 5 -25.42 -5.10 -20.37
N TYR A 6 -24.71 -6.20 -20.54
CA TYR A 6 -24.51 -7.16 -19.47
C TYR A 6 -23.71 -6.54 -18.31
N THR A 7 -24.29 -6.53 -17.12
CA THR A 7 -23.62 -6.18 -15.86
C THR A 7 -23.36 -7.44 -15.05
N GLY A 8 -22.13 -7.60 -14.55
CA GLY A 8 -21.69 -8.81 -13.87
C GLY A 8 -20.27 -9.21 -14.25
N SER A 9 -19.81 -10.31 -13.67
CA SER A 9 -18.49 -10.88 -13.93
C SER A 9 -18.48 -11.68 -15.23
N TRP A 10 -17.45 -11.49 -16.04
CA TRP A 10 -17.22 -12.24 -17.27
C TRP A 10 -15.72 -12.32 -17.56
N THR A 11 -15.31 -13.20 -18.47
CA THR A 11 -13.89 -13.39 -18.82
C THR A 11 -13.67 -13.09 -20.29
N ASP A 12 -12.77 -12.14 -20.57
CA ASP A 12 -12.20 -11.94 -21.90
C ASP A 12 -11.19 -13.07 -22.18
N TRP A 13 -11.65 -14.13 -22.85
CA TRP A 13 -10.83 -15.29 -23.17
C TRP A 13 -9.63 -14.97 -24.07
N SER A 14 -9.63 -13.84 -24.79
CA SER A 14 -8.46 -13.41 -25.56
C SER A 14 -7.26 -13.02 -24.67
N ARG A 15 -7.52 -12.65 -23.40
CA ARG A 15 -6.52 -12.31 -22.38
C ARG A 15 -6.26 -13.47 -21.40
N GLY A 16 -6.87 -14.62 -21.64
CA GLY A 16 -6.78 -15.79 -20.77
C GLY A 16 -7.57 -15.65 -19.45
N PRO A 17 -7.53 -16.69 -18.61
CA PRO A 17 -8.44 -16.83 -17.45
C PRO A 17 -8.16 -15.85 -16.30
N ILE A 18 -6.94 -15.33 -16.20
CA ILE A 18 -6.52 -14.46 -15.09
C ILE A 18 -6.65 -12.98 -15.50
N LEU A 19 -5.92 -12.55 -16.53
CA LEU A 19 -5.92 -11.15 -16.97
C LEU A 19 -7.21 -10.75 -17.71
N GLY A 20 -8.01 -11.73 -18.15
CA GLY A 20 -9.31 -11.50 -18.77
C GLY A 20 -10.48 -11.36 -17.80
N ALA A 21 -10.31 -11.67 -16.51
CA ALA A 21 -11.37 -11.58 -15.52
C ALA A 21 -11.83 -10.12 -15.35
N THR A 22 -13.06 -9.84 -15.77
CA THR A 22 -13.62 -8.48 -15.87
C THR A 22 -14.98 -8.43 -15.17
N ILE A 23 -15.33 -7.30 -14.58
CA ILE A 23 -16.66 -7.04 -14.04
C ILE A 23 -17.23 -5.77 -14.65
N THR A 24 -18.41 -5.85 -15.25
CA THR A 24 -19.12 -4.68 -15.78
C THR A 24 -20.10 -4.18 -14.72
N LEU A 25 -20.03 -2.88 -14.40
CA LEU A 25 -20.83 -2.23 -13.36
C LEU A 25 -21.50 -0.97 -13.90
N SER A 26 -22.58 -0.54 -13.24
CA SER A 26 -23.12 0.81 -13.45
C SER A 26 -22.10 1.86 -13.01
N SER A 27 -22.17 3.08 -13.54
CA SER A 27 -21.24 4.17 -13.16
C SER A 27 -21.28 4.49 -11.66
N ARG A 28 -22.45 4.32 -11.03
CA ARG A 28 -22.63 4.52 -9.58
C ARG A 28 -21.91 3.44 -8.79
N ASP A 29 -22.13 2.17 -9.12
CA ASP A 29 -21.53 1.05 -8.40
C ASP A 29 -20.01 0.99 -8.62
N ALA A 30 -19.54 1.32 -9.83
CA ALA A 30 -18.12 1.46 -10.13
C ALA A 30 -17.47 2.55 -9.26
N SER A 31 -18.16 3.68 -9.07
CA SER A 31 -17.66 4.78 -8.22
C SER A 31 -17.60 4.38 -6.75
N LEU A 32 -18.60 3.63 -6.25
CA LEU A 32 -18.62 3.10 -4.88
C LEU A 32 -17.49 2.08 -4.67
N LEU A 33 -17.31 1.14 -5.61
CA LEU A 33 -16.24 0.16 -5.56
C LEU A 33 -14.86 0.83 -5.59
N LEU A 34 -14.68 1.83 -6.45
CA LEU A 34 -13.43 2.59 -6.51
C LEU A 34 -13.13 3.30 -5.18
N ALA A 35 -14.12 3.97 -4.59
CA ALA A 35 -13.95 4.64 -3.30
C ALA A 35 -13.60 3.64 -2.19
N PHE A 36 -14.26 2.48 -2.17
CA PHE A 36 -13.95 1.40 -1.24
C PHE A 36 -12.51 0.90 -1.41
N ILE A 37 -12.07 0.60 -2.64
CA ILE A 37 -10.70 0.12 -2.92
C ILE A 37 -9.68 1.18 -2.49
N ALA A 38 -9.90 2.45 -2.81
CA ALA A 38 -8.99 3.53 -2.44
C ALA A 38 -8.84 3.64 -0.91
N ALA A 39 -9.96 3.63 -0.18
CA ALA A 39 -9.94 3.64 1.28
C ALA A 39 -9.28 2.38 1.86
N PHE A 40 -9.62 1.21 1.33
CA PHE A 40 -9.06 -0.07 1.76
C PHE A 40 -7.54 -0.12 1.58
N VAL A 41 -7.05 0.21 0.37
CA VAL A 41 -5.61 0.26 0.07
C VAL A 41 -4.90 1.26 0.97
N THR A 42 -5.49 2.42 1.25
CA THR A 42 -4.93 3.41 2.17
C THR A 42 -4.74 2.85 3.58
N VAL A 43 -5.75 2.16 4.11
CA VAL A 43 -5.67 1.52 5.44
C VAL A 43 -4.60 0.43 5.44
N ILE A 44 -4.60 -0.46 4.44
CA ILE A 44 -3.63 -1.55 4.35
C ILE A 44 -2.20 -1.01 4.22
N ALA A 45 -1.97 -0.01 3.37
CA ALA A 45 -0.66 0.60 3.20
C ALA A 45 -0.14 1.22 4.52
N ALA A 46 -1.01 1.89 5.29
CA ALA A 46 -0.64 2.44 6.59
C ALA A 46 -0.24 1.35 7.61
N ARG A 47 -0.95 0.22 7.62
CA ARG A 47 -0.62 -0.90 8.53
C ARG A 47 0.64 -1.64 8.07
N LEU A 48 0.76 -1.88 6.77
CA LEU A 48 1.94 -2.50 6.16
C LEU A 48 3.19 -1.68 6.45
N TRP A 49 3.10 -0.35 6.38
CA TRP A 49 4.20 0.54 6.74
C TRP A 49 4.70 0.30 8.17
N VAL A 50 3.80 0.23 9.16
CA VAL A 50 4.17 -0.06 10.56
C VAL A 50 4.88 -1.40 10.69
N ILE A 51 4.38 -2.44 10.01
CA ILE A 51 5.01 -3.78 10.02
C ILE A 51 6.41 -3.71 9.39
N MET A 52 6.56 -3.05 8.24
CA MET A 52 7.86 -2.89 7.59
C MET A 52 8.86 -2.13 8.47
N CYS A 53 8.43 -1.03 9.09
CA CYS A 53 9.24 -0.28 10.05
C CYS A 53 9.68 -1.13 11.24
N PHE A 54 8.76 -1.91 11.81
CA PHE A 54 9.07 -2.80 12.91
C PHE A 54 10.05 -3.90 12.48
N SER A 55 9.81 -4.57 11.37
CA SER A 55 10.72 -5.59 10.83
C SER A 55 12.12 -5.02 10.55
N ALA A 56 12.20 -3.83 9.94
CA ALA A 56 13.46 -3.13 9.70
C ALA A 56 14.16 -2.77 11.02
N HIS A 57 13.42 -2.25 12.00
CA HIS A 57 13.95 -1.95 13.34
C HIS A 57 14.56 -3.21 13.97
N GLN A 58 13.84 -4.33 13.96
CA GLN A 58 14.30 -5.59 14.54
C GLN A 58 15.54 -6.15 13.82
N LEU A 59 15.59 -6.07 12.48
CA LEU A 59 16.73 -6.56 11.69
C LEU A 59 17.99 -5.69 11.84
N LEU A 60 17.81 -4.38 12.00
CA LEU A 60 18.90 -3.41 12.18
C LEU A 60 19.29 -3.22 13.66
N SER A 61 18.49 -3.75 14.59
CA SER A 61 18.77 -3.65 16.01
C SER A 61 19.87 -4.63 16.42
N THR A 62 20.87 -4.16 17.15
CA THR A 62 22.00 -4.93 17.67
C THR A 62 22.18 -4.63 19.15
N ASN A 63 22.42 -5.67 19.94
CA ASN A 63 22.67 -5.55 21.37
C ASN A 63 24.12 -5.09 21.61
N GLY A 64 24.40 -3.79 21.41
CA GLY A 64 25.73 -3.21 21.60
C GLY A 64 25.72 -1.69 21.66
N LYS A 65 26.83 -1.08 22.11
CA LYS A 65 27.02 0.37 22.02
C LYS A 65 27.23 0.73 20.55
N ASN A 66 26.26 1.44 19.98
CA ASN A 66 26.33 1.99 18.63
C ASN A 66 26.47 3.52 18.66
N ASP A 67 26.76 4.12 17.51
CA ASP A 67 26.94 5.56 17.36
C ASP A 67 25.61 6.35 17.35
N GLY A 68 25.69 7.68 17.35
CA GLY A 68 24.50 8.55 17.35
C GLY A 68 23.64 8.40 16.10
N LEU A 69 24.26 8.15 14.94
CA LEU A 69 23.58 7.95 13.66
C LEU A 69 22.70 6.70 13.68
N TYR A 70 23.21 5.62 14.27
CA TYR A 70 22.46 4.40 14.52
C TYR A 70 21.19 4.67 15.32
N TYR A 71 21.29 5.34 16.47
CA TYR A 71 20.12 5.64 17.29
C TYR A 71 19.12 6.55 16.56
N GLN A 72 19.61 7.51 15.77
CA GLN A 72 18.75 8.40 14.99
C GLN A 72 17.94 7.61 13.93
N ARG A 73 18.57 6.65 13.24
CA ARG A 73 17.87 5.75 12.30
C ARG A 73 16.80 4.91 13.00
N GLN A 74 17.10 4.37 14.19
CA GLN A 74 16.12 3.62 14.98
C GLN A 74 14.95 4.48 15.44
N VAL A 75 15.20 5.75 15.81
CA VAL A 75 14.15 6.72 16.16
C VAL A 75 13.27 7.04 14.95
N ILE A 76 13.84 7.22 13.76
CA ILE A 76 13.08 7.45 12.53
C ILE A 76 12.19 6.25 12.23
N LEU A 77 12.73 5.03 12.23
CA LEU A 77 11.98 3.81 11.98
C LEU A 77 10.80 3.64 12.97
N ARG A 78 10.98 3.99 14.24
CA ARG A 78 9.92 3.87 15.26
C ARG A 78 8.85 4.96 15.19
N ASN A 79 9.23 6.19 14.83
CA ASN A 79 8.34 7.36 14.99
C ASN A 79 7.78 7.89 13.66
N ALA A 80 8.31 7.47 12.50
CA ALA A 80 7.80 7.92 11.22
C ALA A 80 6.42 7.31 10.91
N LYS A 81 5.41 8.18 10.89
CA LYS A 81 4.00 7.80 10.68
C LYS A 81 3.65 7.47 9.23
N SER A 82 4.53 7.76 8.28
CA SER A 82 4.34 7.48 6.86
C SER A 82 5.68 7.30 6.13
N ALA A 83 5.63 6.58 5.00
CA ALA A 83 6.80 6.31 4.19
C ALA A 83 7.50 7.59 3.65
N PRO A 84 6.77 8.59 3.10
CA PRO A 84 7.41 9.81 2.62
C PRO A 84 8.09 10.60 3.73
N ALA A 85 7.49 10.64 4.93
CA ALA A 85 8.09 11.32 6.08
C ALA A 85 9.38 10.63 6.53
N ALA A 86 9.42 9.30 6.56
CA ALA A 86 10.64 8.56 6.87
C ALA A 86 11.74 8.80 5.82
N ALA A 87 11.38 8.73 4.53
CA ALA A 87 12.32 8.96 3.44
C ALA A 87 12.95 10.36 3.53
N TRP A 88 12.14 11.38 3.81
CA TRP A 88 12.63 12.74 4.04
C TRP A 88 13.59 12.83 5.22
N LEU A 89 13.26 12.20 6.35
CA LEU A 89 14.14 12.19 7.52
C LEU A 89 15.46 11.46 7.25
N PHE A 90 15.47 10.39 6.45
CA PHE A 90 16.71 9.71 6.06
C PHE A 90 17.56 10.56 5.10
N LEU A 91 16.96 11.31 4.19
CA LEU A 91 17.69 12.24 3.31
C LEU A 91 18.36 13.38 4.09
N GLN A 92 17.81 13.78 5.23
CA GLN A 92 18.44 14.78 6.10
C GLN A 92 19.64 14.24 6.90
N GLN A 93 19.87 12.92 6.88
CA GLN A 93 20.99 12.28 7.59
C GLN A 93 22.22 12.05 6.72
N THR A 94 22.12 12.22 5.39
CA THR A 94 23.24 12.18 4.44
C THR A 94 23.85 13.56 4.30
#